data_AF-A0A7M5X4F0-F1
#
_entry.id   AF-A0A7M5X4F0-F1
#
_cell.length_a   1.000
_cell.length_b   1.000
_cell.length_c   1.000
_cell.angle_alpha   90.00
_cell.angle_beta   90.00
_cell.angle_gamma   90.00
#
_symmetry.space_group_name_H-M   'P 1'
#
loop_
_entity.id
_entity.type
_entity.pdbx_description
1 polymer ?
#
loop_
_entity_poly.entity_id
_entity_poly.type
_entity_poly.pdbx_seq_one_letter_code
_entity_poly.pdbx_strand_id
1 'polypeptide(L)'
;MPTNEEEIKHVSFTEKSGNPKQVHAKITKALPTIKNILEQHRLNSIGFGENNENKTISWEDFPNEVDPSGGELNPDRSKRKRQQIENMVSRILPLLRTGDKIVEFCAGGGHLGIVVAYLRPDCQVVLLDNKEESMNRACSRIKSLGLKNVTFYLTNLEYYNGSFDIGTTLHACGTATDLVLKKCINDR
;
A
#
# COMPACT_ATOMS: atom_id res chain seq x y z
N MET A 1 0.12 40.48 -31.47
CA MET A 1 0.06 40.32 -30.00
C MET A 1 0.90 39.12 -29.64
N PRO A 2 1.83 39.24 -28.69
CA PRO A 2 2.77 38.17 -28.36
C PRO A 2 2.01 37.02 -27.69
N THR A 3 2.25 35.81 -28.20
CA THR A 3 1.80 34.55 -27.61
C THR A 3 2.58 34.31 -26.32
N ASN A 4 1.94 34.53 -25.17
CA ASN A 4 2.45 34.08 -23.88
C ASN A 4 2.33 32.55 -23.81
N GLU A 5 3.36 31.84 -24.25
CA GLU A 5 3.60 30.45 -23.84
C GLU A 5 3.99 30.48 -22.35
N GLU A 6 3.00 30.37 -21.46
CA GLU A 6 3.21 30.41 -20.00
C GLU A 6 3.53 29.01 -19.43
N GLU A 7 4.85 28.81 -19.25
CA GLU A 7 5.51 28.20 -18.09
C GLU A 7 5.18 26.73 -17.72
N ILE A 8 5.76 25.80 -18.49
CA ILE A 8 5.96 24.41 -18.09
C ILE A 8 7.08 24.33 -17.04
N LYS A 9 6.78 24.04 -15.75
CA LYS A 9 7.81 23.79 -14.72
C LYS A 9 7.29 22.91 -13.58
N HIS A 10 8.07 22.06 -12.90
CA HIS A 10 9.29 21.26 -13.12
C HIS A 10 9.45 20.50 -11.77
N VAL A 11 9.80 19.21 -11.74
CA VAL A 11 10.09 18.52 -10.46
C VAL A 11 11.45 18.99 -9.97
N SER A 12 11.51 19.63 -8.79
CA SER A 12 12.77 20.02 -8.17
C SER A 12 13.24 18.94 -7.19
N PHE A 13 14.47 18.52 -7.39
CA PHE A 13 15.17 17.52 -6.60
C PHE A 13 16.14 18.26 -5.69
N THR A 14 15.92 18.23 -4.38
CA THR A 14 16.86 18.80 -3.41
C THR A 14 17.60 17.68 -2.70
N GLU A 15 18.92 17.75 -2.68
CA GLU A 15 19.75 16.90 -1.83
C GLU A 15 19.44 17.18 -0.36
N LYS A 16 19.30 16.11 0.42
CA LYS A 16 19.24 16.26 1.87
C LYS A 16 20.64 16.66 2.34
N SER A 17 20.74 17.75 3.12
CA SER A 17 22.00 18.22 3.69
C SER A 17 22.76 17.06 4.35
N GLY A 18 23.91 16.72 3.77
CA GLY A 18 24.83 15.71 4.30
C GLY A 18 24.71 14.28 3.73
N ASN A 19 23.82 13.97 2.78
CA ASN A 19 23.84 12.65 2.12
C ASN A 19 23.45 12.71 0.62
N PRO A 20 24.42 12.66 -0.32
CA PRO A 20 24.18 12.81 -1.76
C PRO A 20 23.38 11.65 -2.38
N LYS A 21 23.12 10.57 -1.63
CA LYS A 21 22.27 9.44 -2.09
C LYS A 21 20.79 9.60 -1.73
N GLN A 22 20.40 10.64 -0.98
CA GLN A 22 19.01 10.91 -0.63
C GLN A 22 18.52 12.20 -1.27
N VAL A 23 17.77 12.05 -2.36
CA VAL A 23 17.16 13.15 -3.10
C VAL A 23 15.67 13.20 -2.74
N HIS A 24 15.18 14.35 -2.28
CA HIS A 24 13.74 14.56 -2.09
C HIS A 24 13.18 15.35 -3.28
N ALA A 25 12.17 14.77 -3.94
CA ALA A 25 11.33 15.51 -4.86
C ALA A 25 10.35 16.36 -4.04
N LYS A 26 10.42 17.69 -4.21
CA LYS A 26 9.44 18.60 -3.63
C LYS A 26 8.40 18.92 -4.69
N ILE A 27 7.14 18.52 -4.45
CA ILE A 27 6.02 18.94 -5.30
C ILE A 27 5.80 20.43 -5.04
N THR A 28 6.01 21.25 -6.06
CA THR A 28 5.99 22.72 -5.98
C THR A 28 4.83 23.36 -6.76
N LYS A 29 3.77 22.60 -7.12
CA LYS A 29 2.49 23.16 -7.60
C LYS A 29 1.32 22.67 -6.74
N ALA A 30 0.29 23.50 -6.62
CA ALA A 30 -0.97 23.14 -5.96
C ALA A 30 -1.70 22.06 -6.77
N LEU A 31 -2.32 21.09 -6.06
CA LEU A 31 -3.18 20.03 -6.61
C LEU A 31 -4.14 20.44 -7.76
N PRO A 32 -4.72 21.66 -7.80
CA PRO A 32 -5.63 22.08 -8.87
C PRO A 32 -5.05 22.01 -10.29
N THR A 33 -3.74 22.20 -10.48
CA THR A 33 -3.13 22.18 -11.83
C THR A 33 -3.07 20.77 -12.41
N ILE A 34 -2.81 19.76 -11.58
CA ILE A 34 -2.76 18.35 -12.04
C ILE A 34 -4.15 17.88 -12.45
N LYS A 35 -5.18 18.22 -11.66
CA LYS A 35 -6.58 17.89 -11.96
C LYS A 35 -7.01 18.42 -13.33
N ASN A 36 -6.74 19.71 -13.60
CA ASN A 36 -7.06 20.33 -14.88
C ASN A 36 -6.35 19.65 -16.06
N ILE A 37 -5.08 19.26 -15.91
CA ILE A 37 -4.34 18.56 -16.98
C ILE A 37 -4.96 17.19 -17.26
N LEU A 38 -5.34 16.44 -16.23
CA LEU A 38 -6.00 15.13 -16.39
C LEU A 38 -7.34 15.26 -17.13
N GLU A 39 -8.17 16.22 -16.71
CA GLU A 39 -9.46 16.51 -17.34
C GLU A 39 -9.32 16.93 -18.80
N GLN A 40 -8.35 17.81 -19.11
CA GLN A 40 -8.06 18.25 -20.49
C GLN A 40 -7.68 17.09 -21.42
N HIS A 41 -6.98 16.08 -20.90
CA HIS A 41 -6.57 14.90 -21.68
C HIS A 41 -7.65 13.82 -21.71
N ARG A 42 -8.88 14.11 -21.25
CA ARG A 42 -9.96 13.13 -21.09
C ARG A 42 -9.55 11.92 -20.26
N LEU A 43 -8.50 12.07 -19.45
CA LEU A 43 -8.21 11.20 -18.33
C LEU A 43 -9.16 11.63 -17.22
N ASN A 44 -10.46 11.39 -17.44
CA ASN A 44 -11.41 11.44 -16.35
C ASN A 44 -10.84 10.53 -15.26
N SER A 45 -10.73 11.04 -14.04
CA SER A 45 -10.43 10.19 -12.90
C SER A 45 -11.43 9.03 -12.96
N ILE A 46 -10.98 7.84 -13.39
CA ILE A 46 -11.80 6.63 -13.38
C ILE A 46 -12.00 6.35 -11.89
N GLY A 47 -13.06 6.92 -11.30
CA GLY A 47 -13.37 6.74 -9.89
C GLY A 47 -12.25 7.08 -8.88
N PHE A 48 -11.21 7.86 -9.21
CA PHE A 48 -10.32 8.46 -8.20
C PHE A 48 -11.04 9.65 -7.54
N GLY A 49 -12.24 9.46 -7.00
CA GLY A 49 -13.06 10.63 -6.65
C GLY A 49 -14.33 10.40 -5.86
N GLU A 50 -14.76 9.16 -5.68
CA GLU A 50 -15.81 8.87 -4.72
C GLU A 50 -15.25 7.85 -3.74
N ASN A 51 -14.52 8.33 -2.74
CA ASN A 51 -14.59 7.69 -1.42
C ASN A 51 -16.05 7.87 -0.93
N ASN A 52 -17.02 7.26 -1.61
CA ASN A 52 -18.43 7.33 -1.25
C ASN A 52 -18.75 6.56 0.02
N GLU A 53 -17.74 5.93 0.61
CA GLU A 53 -17.76 5.55 2.01
C GLU A 53 -16.43 6.02 2.62
N ASN A 54 -16.47 7.15 3.34
CA ASN A 54 -15.52 7.48 4.39
C ASN A 54 -15.57 6.39 5.48
N LYS A 55 -15.19 5.15 5.15
CA LYS A 55 -14.84 4.14 6.15
C LYS A 55 -13.40 4.41 6.55
N THR A 56 -13.20 5.54 7.21
CA THR A 56 -12.02 5.78 8.03
C THR A 56 -11.98 4.65 9.05
N ILE A 57 -10.88 3.89 9.07
CA ILE A 57 -10.69 2.86 10.09
C ILE A 57 -10.54 3.61 11.42
N SER A 58 -11.45 3.35 12.37
CA SER A 58 -11.32 3.82 13.75
C SER A 58 -10.23 3.01 14.43
N TRP A 59 -8.97 3.38 14.22
CA TRP A 59 -7.81 2.63 14.73
C TRP A 59 -7.83 2.48 16.25
N GLU A 60 -8.47 3.41 16.96
CA GLU A 60 -8.65 3.40 18.40
C GLU A 60 -9.56 2.26 18.89
N ASP A 61 -10.45 1.76 18.01
CA ASP A 61 -11.35 0.63 18.31
C ASP A 61 -10.68 -0.72 18.06
N PHE A 62 -9.51 -0.74 17.41
CA PHE A 62 -8.81 -1.97 17.06
C PHE A 62 -7.74 -2.31 18.09
N PRO A 63 -7.43 -3.60 18.29
CA PRO A 63 -6.26 -3.99 19.06
C PRO A 63 -4.99 -3.32 18.51
N ASN A 64 -4.08 -2.94 19.41
CA ASN A 64 -2.84 -2.24 19.06
C ASN A 64 -2.01 -2.99 18.00
N GLU A 65 -2.08 -4.33 17.99
CA GLU A 65 -1.36 -5.16 17.03
C GLU A 65 -1.95 -5.13 15.62
N VAL A 66 -3.21 -4.69 15.44
CA VAL A 66 -3.78 -4.45 14.10
C VAL A 66 -3.28 -3.12 13.55
N ASP A 67 -3.18 -2.11 14.40
CA ASP A 67 -2.74 -0.78 14.02
C ASP A 67 -1.28 -0.80 13.52
N PRO A 68 -1.03 -0.35 12.27
CA PRO A 68 0.31 -0.34 11.70
C PRO A 68 1.27 0.64 12.39
N SER A 69 0.77 1.44 13.35
CA SER A 69 1.55 2.34 14.18
C SER A 69 1.99 1.75 15.52
N GLY A 70 1.62 0.50 15.85
CA GLY A 70 2.00 -0.21 17.07
C GLY A 70 3.50 -0.53 17.25
N GLY A 71 4.40 0.26 16.66
CA GLY A 71 5.85 0.19 16.83
C GLY A 71 6.46 1.57 17.10
N GLU A 72 7.78 1.65 17.25
CA GLU A 72 8.55 2.88 17.57
C GLU A 72 8.60 3.89 16.40
N LEU A 73 7.47 4.16 15.76
CA LEU A 73 7.36 5.17 14.71
C LEU A 73 6.98 6.50 15.33
N ASN A 74 7.61 7.58 14.86
CA ASN A 74 7.18 8.92 15.27
C ASN A 74 5.73 9.21 14.82
N PRO A 75 5.01 10.12 15.49
CA PRO A 75 3.58 10.35 15.24
C PRO A 75 3.25 10.66 13.76
N ASP A 76 4.08 11.45 13.09
CA ASP A 76 3.87 11.81 11.67
C ASP A 76 4.03 10.62 10.72
N ARG A 77 4.96 9.72 10.99
CA ARG A 77 5.14 8.50 10.21
C ARG A 77 3.98 7.54 10.47
N SER A 78 3.53 7.43 11.72
CA SER A 78 2.36 6.63 12.12
C SER A 78 1.10 7.06 11.39
N LYS A 79 0.80 8.37 11.39
CA LYS A 79 -0.33 8.94 10.66
C LYS A 79 -0.27 8.64 9.16
N ARG A 80 0.88 8.91 8.52
CA ARG A 80 1.05 8.62 7.08
C ARG A 80 0.93 7.15 6.76
N LYS A 81 1.40 6.27 7.66
CA LYS A 81 1.27 4.82 7.49
C LYS A 81 -0.20 4.40 7.56
N ARG A 82 -0.95 4.84 8.59
CA ARG A 82 -2.39 4.58 8.70
C ARG A 82 -3.15 5.01 7.43
N GLN A 83 -2.88 6.22 6.94
CA GLN A 83 -3.47 6.73 5.69
C GLN A 83 -3.12 5.88 4.45
N GLN A 84 -1.88 5.37 4.34
CA GLN A 84 -1.50 4.45 3.27
C GLN A 84 -2.32 3.15 3.33
N ILE A 85 -2.50 2.60 4.54
CA ILE A 85 -3.26 1.37 4.74
C ILE A 85 -4.75 1.60 4.48
N GLU A 86 -5.35 2.67 5.01
CA GLU A 86 -6.75 3.05 4.75
C GLU A 86 -7.05 3.13 3.26
N ASN A 87 -6.19 3.81 2.50
CA ASN A 87 -6.35 3.92 1.05
C ASN A 87 -6.37 2.55 0.36
N MET A 88 -5.45 1.65 0.72
CA MET A 88 -5.44 0.31 0.15
C MET A 88 -6.65 -0.52 0.57
N VAL A 89 -6.97 -0.54 1.87
CA VAL A 89 -8.08 -1.30 2.43
C VAL A 89 -9.40 -0.86 1.82
N SER A 90 -9.61 0.45 1.64
CA SER A 90 -10.83 0.99 1.00
C SER A 90 -11.06 0.49 -0.43
N ARG A 91 -10.00 0.03 -1.12
CA ARG A 91 -10.08 -0.53 -2.47
C ARG A 91 -10.08 -2.05 -2.50
N ILE A 92 -9.42 -2.69 -1.54
CA ILE A 92 -9.35 -4.15 -1.45
C ILE A 92 -10.67 -4.73 -0.93
N LEU A 93 -11.21 -4.19 0.17
CA LEU A 93 -12.36 -4.80 0.84
C LEU A 93 -13.60 -4.96 -0.05
N PRO A 94 -13.98 -3.98 -0.90
CA PRO A 94 -15.14 -4.13 -1.77
C PRO A 94 -14.96 -5.17 -2.89
N LEU A 95 -13.71 -5.53 -3.24
CA LEU A 95 -13.42 -6.52 -4.28
C LEU A 95 -13.52 -7.96 -3.78
N LEU A 96 -13.37 -8.15 -2.46
CA LEU A 96 -13.24 -9.46 -1.85
C LEU A 96 -14.59 -10.16 -1.65
N ARG A 97 -14.63 -11.45 -2.01
CA ARG A 97 -15.73 -12.39 -1.76
C ARG A 97 -15.33 -13.39 -0.68
N THR A 98 -16.33 -14.03 -0.09
CA THR A 98 -16.09 -15.09 0.91
C THR A 98 -15.32 -16.24 0.29
N GLY A 99 -14.25 -16.68 0.95
CA GLY A 99 -13.36 -17.72 0.47
C GLY A 99 -12.18 -17.23 -0.38
N ASP A 100 -12.18 -15.95 -0.79
CA ASP A 100 -11.08 -15.39 -1.59
C ASP A 100 -9.74 -15.54 -0.86
N LYS A 101 -8.69 -15.79 -1.64
CA LYS A 101 -7.30 -15.80 -1.20
C LYS A 101 -6.58 -14.56 -1.69
N ILE A 102 -5.96 -13.87 -0.74
CA ILE A 102 -5.26 -12.62 -0.94
C ILE A 102 -3.78 -12.85 -0.70
N VAL A 103 -2.93 -12.34 -1.58
CA VAL A 103 -1.48 -12.33 -1.38
C VAL A 103 -1.00 -10.89 -1.24
N GLU A 104 -0.34 -10.59 -0.12
CA GLU A 104 0.46 -9.37 0.03
C GLU A 104 1.92 -9.70 -0.29
N PHE A 105 2.39 -9.24 -1.46
CA PHE A 105 3.78 -9.31 -1.86
C PHE A 105 4.57 -8.19 -1.17
N CYS A 106 5.80 -8.50 -0.73
CA CYS A 106 6.65 -7.57 0.02
C CYS A 106 5.95 -7.07 1.30
N ALA A 107 5.30 -7.97 2.03
CA ALA A 107 4.43 -7.66 3.16
C ALA A 107 5.16 -7.00 4.35
N GLY A 108 6.49 -7.17 4.45
CA GLY A 108 7.26 -6.75 5.61
C GLY A 108 6.66 -7.32 6.90
N GLY A 109 6.41 -6.45 7.88
CA GLY A 109 5.74 -6.82 9.13
C GLY A 109 4.23 -7.06 9.04
N GLY A 110 3.67 -7.23 7.84
CA GLY A 110 2.25 -7.52 7.60
C GLY A 110 1.32 -6.34 7.85
N HIS A 111 1.74 -5.10 7.56
CA HIS A 111 0.97 -3.90 7.93
C HIS A 111 -0.38 -3.78 7.22
N LEU A 112 -0.50 -4.25 5.97
CA LEU A 112 -1.76 -4.26 5.23
C LEU A 112 -2.49 -5.59 5.43
N GLY A 113 -1.82 -6.71 5.20
CA GLY A 113 -2.44 -8.02 5.19
C GLY A 113 -2.99 -8.44 6.56
N ILE A 114 -2.38 -8.05 7.67
CA ILE A 114 -2.95 -8.29 9.01
C ILE A 114 -4.25 -7.51 9.20
N VAL A 115 -4.32 -6.26 8.72
CA VAL A 115 -5.55 -5.45 8.78
C VAL A 115 -6.64 -6.08 7.92
N VAL A 116 -6.30 -6.51 6.70
CA VAL A 116 -7.25 -7.21 5.82
C VAL A 116 -7.74 -8.51 6.45
N ALA A 117 -6.83 -9.32 7.02
CA ALA A 117 -7.19 -10.59 7.67
C ALA A 117 -8.11 -10.41 8.87
N TYR A 118 -7.86 -9.37 9.68
CA TYR A 118 -8.70 -9.00 10.81
C TYR A 118 -10.10 -8.56 10.37
N LEU A 119 -10.20 -7.77 9.29
CA LEU A 119 -11.48 -7.26 8.77
C LEU A 119 -12.25 -8.29 7.93
N ARG A 120 -11.57 -9.29 7.36
CA ARG A 120 -12.16 -10.35 6.53
C ARG A 120 -11.73 -11.73 7.02
N PRO A 121 -12.27 -12.18 8.16
CA PRO A 121 -12.01 -13.51 8.71
C PRO A 121 -12.49 -14.64 7.79
N ASP A 122 -13.34 -14.34 6.81
CA ASP A 122 -13.88 -15.25 5.81
C ASP A 122 -13.01 -15.38 4.54
N CYS A 123 -11.90 -14.64 4.45
CA CYS A 123 -10.90 -14.74 3.39
C CYS A 123 -9.59 -15.34 3.94
N GLN A 124 -8.76 -15.90 3.06
CA GLN A 124 -7.41 -16.35 3.39
C GLN A 124 -6.38 -15.28 2.99
N VAL A 125 -5.45 -14.96 3.89
CA VAL A 125 -4.38 -13.98 3.63
C VAL A 125 -3.02 -14.66 3.65
N VAL A 126 -2.23 -14.41 2.61
CA VAL A 126 -0.86 -14.88 2.46
C VAL A 126 0.06 -13.66 2.49
N LEU A 127 1.03 -13.67 3.40
CA LEU A 127 2.05 -12.64 3.52
C LEU A 127 3.36 -13.19 2.96
N LEU A 128 3.97 -12.46 2.02
CA LEU A 128 5.24 -12.83 1.42
C LEU A 128 6.30 -11.76 1.70
N ASP A 129 7.40 -12.16 2.33
CA ASP A 129 8.59 -11.32 2.47
C ASP A 129 9.83 -12.21 2.48
N ASN A 130 11.00 -11.64 2.20
CA ASN A 130 12.26 -12.38 2.19
C ASN A 130 13.14 -12.11 3.42
N LYS A 131 12.67 -11.31 4.39
CA LYS A 131 13.41 -10.97 5.60
C LYS A 131 12.84 -11.70 6.81
N GLU A 132 13.70 -12.42 7.52
CA GLU A 132 13.31 -13.18 8.70
C GLU A 132 12.79 -12.26 9.82
N GLU A 133 13.33 -11.05 9.97
CA GLU A 133 12.86 -10.09 10.96
C GLU A 133 11.46 -9.59 10.64
N SER A 134 11.12 -9.48 9.35
CA SER A 134 9.75 -9.17 8.89
C SER A 134 8.79 -10.29 9.28
N MET A 135 9.17 -11.54 9.02
CA MET A 135 8.40 -12.72 9.42
C MET A 135 8.18 -12.75 10.93
N ASN A 136 9.23 -12.56 11.73
CA ASN A 136 9.14 -12.61 13.19
C ASN A 136 8.17 -11.56 13.73
N ARG A 137 8.23 -10.31 13.23
CA ARG A 137 7.28 -9.25 13.60
C ARG A 137 5.85 -9.59 13.20
N ALA A 138 5.63 -10.05 11.96
CA ALA A 138 4.31 -10.40 11.47
C ALA A 138 3.71 -11.57 12.28
N CYS A 139 4.46 -12.66 12.46
CA CYS A 139 4.06 -13.83 13.23
C CYS A 139 3.74 -13.49 14.69
N SER A 140 4.51 -12.59 15.32
CA SER A 140 4.20 -12.13 16.68
C SER A 140 2.84 -11.43 16.75
N ARG A 141 2.55 -10.52 15.81
CA ARG A 141 1.28 -9.80 15.73
C ARG A 141 0.11 -10.74 15.44
N ILE A 142 0.27 -11.65 14.46
CA ILE A 142 -0.73 -12.67 14.09
C ILE A 142 -1.08 -13.54 15.30
N LYS A 143 -0.07 -14.00 16.06
CA LYS A 143 -0.27 -14.81 17.27
C LYS A 143 -0.99 -14.03 18.37
N SER A 144 -0.58 -12.78 18.64
CA SER A 144 -1.23 -11.93 19.65
C SER A 144 -2.72 -11.72 19.33
N LEU A 145 -3.03 -11.48 18.06
CA LEU A 145 -4.40 -11.29 17.57
C LEU A 145 -5.22 -12.58 17.44
N GLY A 146 -4.58 -13.75 17.61
CA GLY A 146 -5.24 -15.04 17.45
C GLY A 146 -5.73 -15.34 16.02
N LEU A 147 -5.22 -14.63 15.01
CA LEU A 147 -5.65 -14.79 13.61
C LEU A 147 -5.34 -16.19 13.09
N LYS A 148 -6.32 -16.81 12.44
CA LYS A 148 -6.22 -18.19 11.91
C LYS A 148 -6.24 -18.27 10.38
N ASN A 149 -6.59 -17.17 9.74
CA ASN A 149 -6.71 -17.03 8.29
C ASN A 149 -5.49 -16.35 7.65
N VAL A 150 -4.32 -16.45 8.30
CA VAL A 150 -3.08 -15.83 7.82
C VAL A 150 -1.96 -16.86 7.73
N THR A 151 -1.31 -16.93 6.58
CA THR A 151 -0.07 -17.70 6.37
C THR A 151 1.05 -16.76 5.97
N PHE A 152 2.23 -16.90 6.58
CA PHE A 152 3.43 -16.16 6.17
C PHE A 152 4.40 -17.12 5.47
N TYR A 153 4.90 -16.74 4.30
CA TYR A 153 6.03 -17.42 3.66
C TYR A 153 7.26 -16.52 3.62
N LEU A 154 8.36 -17.02 4.19
CA LEU A 154 9.68 -16.44 4.04
C LEU A 154 10.28 -16.88 2.70
N THR A 155 10.07 -16.07 1.66
CA THR A 155 10.50 -16.38 0.30
C THR A 155 10.69 -15.12 -0.54
N ASN A 156 11.46 -15.22 -1.62
CA ASN A 156 11.44 -14.20 -2.66
C ASN A 156 10.11 -14.31 -3.43
N LEU A 157 9.49 -13.16 -3.73
CA LEU A 157 8.24 -13.09 -4.49
C LEU A 157 8.31 -13.83 -5.84
N GLU A 158 9.49 -13.88 -6.47
CA GLU A 158 9.70 -14.56 -7.76
C GLU A 158 9.44 -16.07 -7.69
N TYR A 159 9.63 -16.68 -6.52
CA TYR A 159 9.46 -18.11 -6.32
C TYR A 159 8.05 -18.50 -5.87
N TYR A 160 7.20 -17.52 -5.57
CA TYR A 160 5.83 -17.80 -5.18
C TYR A 160 4.96 -18.10 -6.41
N ASN A 161 4.46 -19.33 -6.49
CA ASN A 161 3.60 -19.84 -7.57
C ASN A 161 2.22 -20.29 -7.07
N GLY A 162 1.81 -19.85 -5.88
CA GLY A 162 0.48 -20.17 -5.36
C GLY A 162 -0.60 -19.34 -6.07
N SER A 163 -1.76 -19.94 -6.35
CA SER A 163 -2.92 -19.21 -6.87
C SER A 163 -3.46 -18.20 -5.86
N PHE A 164 -4.03 -17.11 -6.33
CA PHE A 164 -4.68 -16.08 -5.52
C PHE A 164 -5.72 -15.31 -6.33
N ASP A 165 -6.76 -14.80 -5.68
CA ASP A 165 -7.81 -14.00 -6.31
C ASP A 165 -7.42 -12.52 -6.35
N ILE A 166 -6.75 -12.04 -5.30
CA ILE A 166 -6.27 -10.66 -5.19
C ILE A 166 -4.79 -10.62 -4.79
N GLY A 167 -3.97 -9.98 -5.62
CA GLY A 167 -2.58 -9.66 -5.32
C GLY A 167 -2.44 -8.18 -4.93
N THR A 168 -1.67 -7.91 -3.88
CA THR A 168 -1.42 -6.55 -3.37
C THR A 168 0.05 -6.39 -3.00
N THR A 169 0.54 -5.15 -2.99
CA THR A 169 1.87 -4.85 -2.47
C THR A 169 1.95 -3.40 -1.99
N LEU A 170 2.79 -3.15 -1.00
CA LEU A 170 3.14 -1.82 -0.53
C LEU A 170 4.66 -1.70 -0.45
N HIS A 171 5.19 -0.57 -0.93
CA HIS A 171 6.64 -0.29 -0.93
C HIS A 171 7.47 -1.30 -1.75
N ALA A 172 6.92 -1.81 -2.85
CA ALA A 172 7.67 -2.61 -3.83
C ALA A 172 8.61 -1.74 -4.68
N CYS A 173 9.79 -1.43 -4.14
CA CYS A 173 10.79 -0.61 -4.85
C CYS A 173 11.48 -1.39 -5.99
N GLY A 174 11.99 -0.64 -6.98
CA GLY A 174 12.72 -1.22 -8.11
C GLY A 174 11.82 -2.09 -8.99
N THR A 175 12.35 -3.21 -9.46
CA THR A 175 11.64 -4.15 -10.36
C THR A 175 10.51 -4.94 -9.69
N ALA A 176 10.40 -4.87 -8.36
CA ALA A 176 9.39 -5.63 -7.61
C ALA A 176 7.96 -5.24 -8.00
N THR A 177 7.68 -3.95 -8.27
CA THR A 177 6.35 -3.51 -8.70
C THR A 177 5.95 -4.18 -10.02
N ASP A 178 6.86 -4.21 -11.00
CA ASP A 178 6.58 -4.80 -12.32
C ASP A 178 6.32 -6.31 -12.20
N LEU A 179 7.09 -7.00 -11.35
CA LEU A 179 6.91 -8.43 -11.09
C LEU A 179 5.55 -8.72 -10.45
N VAL A 180 5.15 -7.95 -9.43
CA VAL A 180 3.85 -8.11 -8.77
C VAL A 180 2.71 -7.83 -9.75
N LEU A 181 2.80 -6.76 -10.56
CA LEU A 181 1.81 -6.47 -11.58
C LEU A 181 1.70 -7.60 -12.61
N LYS A 182 2.82 -8.12 -13.09
CA LYS A 182 2.86 -9.27 -14.00
C LYS A 182 2.17 -10.50 -13.39
N LYS A 183 2.45 -10.80 -12.11
CA LYS A 183 1.75 -11.89 -11.39
C LYS A 183 0.26 -11.63 -11.29
N CYS A 184 -0.16 -10.42 -10.96
CA CYS A 184 -1.58 -10.07 -10.86
C CYS A 184 -2.31 -10.11 -12.21
N ILE A 185 -1.61 -10.06 -13.35
CA ILE A 185 -2.23 -10.16 -14.67
C ILE A 185 -2.26 -11.62 -15.15
N ASN A 186 -1.19 -12.38 -14.87
CA ASN A 186 -1.00 -13.71 -15.45
C ASN A 186 -1.42 -14.86 -14.54
N ASP A 187 -1.33 -14.69 -13.21
CA ASP A 187 -1.43 -15.77 -12.21
C ASP A 187 -2.75 -15.67 -11.39
N ARG A 188 -3.73 -14.89 -11.86
CA ARG A 188 -5.10 -14.81 -11.29
C ARG A 188 -5.92 -16.04 -11.64
#